data_AF-A0A6V7W5W9-F1
#
_entry.id   AF-A0A6V7W5W9-F1
#
_cell.length_a   1.000
_cell.length_b   1.000
_cell.length_c   1.000
_cell.angle_alpha   90.00
_cell.angle_beta   90.00
_cell.angle_gamma   90.00
#
_symmetry.space_group_name_H-M   'P 1'
#
loop_
_entity.id
_entity.type
_entity.pdbx_description
1 polymer ?
#
loop_
_entity_poly.entity_id
_entity_poly.type
_entity_poly.pdbx_seq_one_letter_code
_entity_poly.pdbx_strand_id
1 'polypeptide(L)'
;MLFPMKRRLDGGLSEHRLVAIAPHGTTIDQWKRFGLVTGKSKRQVSVVQLDKPVPQKFCCLKNNEKPDQGVIGDHYNAATGPILVEDSKTLVIQKFSLEANKAPDAWIFAGKGDVRQSTGKKAMVIGRDSLNKHCSLREYYSGENDLRVRLAPGQDIYQVDYLSLFCYQYDVDFGHVSFQLDPKENPVPAFIPELANTITANKGDPELLENNDLEGSC
;
A
#
# COMPACT_ATOMS: atom_id res chain seq x y z
N MET A 1 -9.50 -9.41 -9.20
CA MET A 1 -9.24 -8.27 -10.13
C MET A 1 -10.13 -7.11 -9.73
N LEU A 2 -9.62 -5.88 -9.80
CA LEU A 2 -10.41 -4.66 -9.61
C LEU A 2 -10.76 -4.07 -10.98
N PHE A 3 -12.04 -3.74 -11.18
CA PHE A 3 -12.51 -3.06 -12.38
C PHE A 3 -13.19 -1.74 -12.00
N PRO A 4 -12.72 -0.59 -12.50
CA PRO A 4 -13.42 0.68 -12.32
C PRO A 4 -14.71 0.67 -13.16
N MET A 5 -15.85 0.98 -12.52
CA MET A 5 -17.12 1.21 -13.19
C MET A 5 -17.62 2.62 -12.86
N LYS A 6 -18.09 3.32 -13.90
CA LYS A 6 -18.84 4.57 -13.74
C LYS A 6 -20.32 4.25 -13.82
N ARG A 7 -21.06 4.43 -12.72
CA ARG A 7 -22.52 4.33 -12.71
C ARG A 7 -23.08 5.74 -12.84
N ARG A 8 -23.93 5.98 -13.84
CA ARG A 8 -24.71 7.21 -13.91
C ARG A 8 -25.97 6.98 -13.09
N LEU A 9 -25.96 7.45 -11.84
CA LEU A 9 -27.17 7.65 -11.05
C LEU A 9 -27.67 9.07 -11.33
N ASP A 10 -28.97 9.33 -11.16
CA ASP A 10 -29.65 10.59 -11.50
C ASP A 10 -29.20 11.83 -10.67
N GLY A 11 -27.99 11.81 -10.12
CA GLY A 11 -27.36 12.88 -9.35
C GLY A 11 -25.83 12.93 -9.43
N GLY A 12 -25.20 12.33 -10.44
CA GLY A 12 -23.75 12.47 -10.69
C GLY A 12 -23.02 11.13 -10.96
N LEU A 13 -21.78 11.24 -11.43
CA LEU A 13 -20.88 10.11 -11.67
C LEU A 13 -20.25 9.65 -10.34
N SER A 14 -20.71 8.54 -9.77
CA SER A 14 -20.00 7.85 -8.70
C SER A 14 -19.09 6.76 -9.27
N GLU A 15 -17.81 6.78 -8.90
CA GLU A 15 -16.89 5.69 -9.21
C GLU A 15 -17.15 4.52 -8.26
N HIS A 16 -17.57 3.39 -8.82
CA HIS A 16 -17.71 2.15 -8.08
C HIS A 16 -16.64 1.16 -8.54
N ARG A 17 -16.07 0.42 -7.60
CA ARG A 17 -15.10 -0.65 -7.90
C ARG A 17 -15.79 -1.99 -7.75
N LEU A 18 -15.72 -2.82 -8.79
CA LEU A 18 -16.17 -4.20 -8.73
C LEU A 18 -14.97 -5.11 -8.53
N VAL A 19 -15.02 -5.92 -7.46
CA VAL A 19 -14.04 -6.98 -7.20
C VAL A 19 -14.68 -8.31 -7.59
N ALA A 20 -14.14 -8.93 -8.63
CA ALA A 20 -14.52 -10.29 -8.99
C ALA A 20 -13.58 -11.29 -8.30
N ILE A 21 -14.18 -12.24 -7.58
CA ILE A 21 -13.49 -13.35 -6.92
C ILE A 21 -13.68 -14.58 -7.80
N ALA A 22 -12.58 -15.24 -8.15
CA ALA A 22 -12.63 -16.47 -8.92
C ALA A 22 -13.30 -17.58 -8.07
N PRO A 23 -14.12 -18.46 -8.67
CA PRO A 23 -14.68 -19.62 -8.00
C PRO A 23 -13.62 -20.47 -7.30
N HIS A 24 -14.00 -21.08 -6.17
CA HIS A 24 -13.12 -21.97 -5.43
C HIS A 24 -12.51 -23.06 -6.32
N GLY A 25 -11.21 -23.32 -6.14
CA GLY A 25 -10.48 -24.33 -6.90
C GLY A 25 -10.05 -23.90 -8.31
N THR A 26 -10.31 -22.64 -8.71
CA THR A 26 -9.82 -22.08 -9.97
C THR A 26 -8.73 -21.05 -9.74
N THR A 27 -7.77 -20.99 -10.67
CA THR A 27 -6.69 -20.01 -10.67
C THR A 27 -6.92 -18.99 -11.78
N ILE A 28 -6.48 -17.75 -11.59
CA ILE A 28 -6.85 -16.63 -12.48
C ILE A 28 -6.27 -16.76 -13.90
N ASP A 29 -5.14 -17.46 -14.06
CA ASP A 29 -4.50 -17.80 -15.34
C ASP A 29 -5.38 -18.69 -16.24
N GLN A 30 -6.33 -19.42 -15.65
CA GLN A 30 -7.29 -20.24 -16.42
C GLN A 30 -8.36 -19.39 -17.10
N TRP A 31 -8.54 -18.13 -16.68
CA TRP A 31 -9.59 -17.25 -17.17
C TRP A 31 -9.07 -16.38 -18.31
N LYS A 32 -9.69 -16.52 -19.49
CA LYS A 32 -9.29 -15.75 -20.69
C LYS A 32 -10.11 -14.48 -20.90
N ARG A 33 -11.32 -14.43 -20.34
CA ARG A 33 -12.31 -13.38 -20.60
C ARG A 33 -13.13 -13.11 -19.34
N PHE A 34 -13.38 -11.84 -19.08
CA PHE A 34 -14.34 -11.38 -18.08
C PHE A 34 -15.35 -10.46 -18.74
N GLY A 35 -16.65 -10.66 -18.53
CA GLY A 35 -17.65 -9.89 -19.26
C GLY A 35 -19.04 -9.91 -18.65
N LEU A 36 -19.84 -8.94 -19.09
CA LEU A 36 -21.26 -8.81 -18.77
C LEU A 36 -22.07 -9.62 -19.78
N VAL A 37 -22.92 -10.51 -19.28
CA VAL A 37 -23.83 -11.33 -20.07
C VAL A 37 -25.28 -11.09 -19.66
N THR A 38 -26.20 -11.15 -20.62
CA THR A 38 -27.64 -11.08 -20.32
C THR A 38 -28.12 -12.41 -19.75
N GLY A 39 -28.96 -12.38 -18.70
CA GLY A 39 -29.38 -13.61 -18.00
C GLY A 39 -30.19 -14.60 -18.86
N LYS A 40 -31.14 -14.11 -19.68
CA LYS A 40 -32.05 -14.97 -20.45
C LYS A 40 -31.41 -15.54 -21.73
N SER A 41 -30.65 -14.73 -22.46
CA SER A 41 -30.09 -15.14 -23.76
C SER A 41 -28.59 -15.46 -23.71
N LYS A 42 -27.95 -15.33 -22.54
CA LYS A 42 -26.49 -15.43 -22.34
C LYS A 42 -25.69 -14.60 -23.36
N ARG A 43 -26.29 -13.53 -23.88
CA ARG A 43 -25.66 -12.69 -24.90
C ARG A 43 -24.59 -11.84 -24.23
N GLN A 44 -23.40 -11.83 -24.81
CA GLN A 44 -22.31 -10.97 -24.35
C GLN A 44 -22.64 -9.51 -24.68
N VAL A 45 -22.67 -8.66 -23.65
CA VAL A 45 -22.89 -7.22 -23.76
C VAL A 45 -21.55 -6.49 -23.87
N SER A 46 -20.60 -6.88 -23.04
CA SER A 46 -19.24 -6.34 -23.03
C SER A 46 -18.29 -7.38 -22.44
N VAL A 47 -17.08 -7.49 -22.99
CA VAL A 47 -16.07 -8.45 -22.57
C VAL A 47 -14.70 -7.77 -22.57
N VAL A 48 -13.94 -8.02 -21.52
CA VAL A 48 -12.53 -7.70 -21.38
C VAL A 48 -11.73 -8.99 -21.56
N GLN A 49 -10.69 -8.92 -22.39
CA GLN A 49 -9.72 -10.01 -22.52
C GLN A 49 -8.77 -9.97 -21.31
N LEU A 50 -8.47 -11.14 -20.76
CA LEU A 50 -7.55 -11.31 -19.65
C LEU A 50 -6.21 -11.82 -20.20
N ASP A 51 -5.57 -10.97 -20.98
CA ASP A 51 -4.34 -11.26 -21.75
C ASP A 51 -3.07 -10.71 -21.08
N LYS A 52 -3.24 -9.89 -20.02
CA LYS A 52 -2.14 -9.38 -19.22
C LYS A 52 -1.52 -10.48 -18.35
N PRO A 53 -0.20 -10.40 -18.06
CA PRO A 53 0.43 -11.27 -17.10
C PRO A 53 -0.32 -11.27 -15.77
N VAL A 54 -0.44 -12.44 -15.16
CA VAL A 54 -1.04 -12.56 -13.83
C VAL A 54 -0.17 -11.78 -12.85
N PRO A 55 -0.73 -10.80 -12.12
CA PRO A 55 0.05 -10.06 -11.14
C PRO A 55 0.58 -11.00 -10.05
N GLN A 56 1.86 -10.87 -9.72
CA GLN A 56 2.51 -11.65 -8.68
C GLN A 56 3.09 -10.72 -7.62
N LYS A 57 3.11 -11.18 -6.36
CA LYS A 57 3.80 -10.45 -5.30
C LYS A 57 5.24 -10.20 -5.75
N PHE A 58 5.68 -8.96 -5.68
CA PHE A 58 7.01 -8.58 -6.13
C PHE A 58 7.96 -8.59 -4.93
N CYS A 59 8.93 -9.50 -4.96
CA CYS A 59 10.03 -9.47 -4.02
C CYS A 59 11.35 -9.23 -4.79
N CYS A 60 12.22 -8.34 -4.34
CA CYS A 60 12.08 -7.45 -3.19
C CYS A 60 12.71 -6.11 -3.50
N LEU A 61 12.23 -5.06 -2.84
CA LEU A 61 12.97 -3.80 -2.75
C LEU A 61 14.13 -4.04 -1.79
N LYS A 62 15.34 -3.74 -2.25
CA LYS A 62 16.60 -4.13 -1.60
C LYS A 62 17.55 -2.95 -1.62
N ASN A 63 18.46 -2.92 -0.65
CA ASN A 63 19.59 -2.02 -0.68
C ASN A 63 20.52 -2.39 -1.85
N ASN A 64 21.01 -1.38 -2.57
CA ASN A 64 21.90 -1.58 -3.72
C ASN A 64 23.27 -2.15 -3.34
N GLU A 65 23.75 -1.82 -2.13
CA GLU A 65 25.06 -2.25 -1.62
C GLU A 65 24.95 -3.58 -0.87
N LYS A 66 23.83 -3.82 -0.17
CA LYS A 66 23.56 -5.05 0.61
C LYS A 66 22.22 -5.68 0.20
N PRO A 67 22.21 -6.56 -0.82
CA PRO A 67 20.97 -7.09 -1.42
C PRO A 67 20.12 -8.00 -0.50
N ASP A 68 20.67 -8.40 0.65
CA ASP A 68 19.98 -9.14 1.71
C ASP A 68 19.32 -8.22 2.75
N GLN A 69 19.42 -6.91 2.59
CA GLN A 69 18.86 -5.88 3.46
C GLN A 69 17.95 -4.91 2.68
N GLY A 70 17.09 -4.21 3.42
CA GLY A 70 16.24 -3.14 2.90
C GLY A 70 16.76 -1.78 3.35
N VAL A 71 16.09 -1.16 4.32
CA VAL A 71 16.57 0.07 4.95
C VAL A 71 17.72 -0.27 5.92
N ILE A 72 18.80 0.49 5.83
CA ILE A 72 19.92 0.47 6.77
C ILE A 72 20.07 1.91 7.24
N GLY A 73 19.99 2.11 8.55
CA GLY A 73 20.10 3.44 9.14
C GLY A 73 21.24 3.59 10.12
N ASP A 74 21.72 4.82 10.24
CA ASP A 74 22.85 5.18 11.10
C ASP A 74 22.41 5.46 12.55
N HIS A 75 21.10 5.54 12.80
CA HIS A 75 20.51 5.90 14.09
C HIS A 75 19.57 4.82 14.62
N TYR A 76 19.48 4.71 15.95
CA TYR A 76 18.47 3.92 16.67
C TYR A 76 18.38 2.45 16.24
N ASN A 77 19.49 1.85 15.79
CA ASN A 77 19.53 0.47 15.28
C ASN A 77 18.47 0.18 14.19
N ALA A 78 18.20 1.21 13.36
CA ALA A 78 17.28 1.15 12.24
C ALA A 78 17.81 0.19 11.18
N ALA A 79 17.16 -0.96 11.02
CA ALA A 79 17.55 -1.94 10.02
C ALA A 79 16.36 -2.81 9.60
N THR A 80 16.35 -3.22 8.34
CA THR A 80 15.34 -4.15 7.82
C THR A 80 15.98 -5.19 6.91
N GLY A 81 15.34 -6.35 6.82
CA GLY A 81 15.48 -7.25 5.67
C GLY A 81 14.86 -6.65 4.40
N PRO A 82 14.84 -7.40 3.30
CA PRO A 82 14.25 -6.96 2.04
C PRO A 82 12.75 -6.66 2.19
N ILE A 83 12.23 -5.74 1.39
CA ILE A 83 10.82 -5.35 1.46
C ILE A 83 10.04 -6.05 0.35
N LEU A 84 9.04 -6.83 0.74
CA LEU A 84 8.12 -7.49 -0.16
C LEU A 84 6.98 -6.53 -0.51
N VAL A 85 6.71 -6.37 -1.81
CA VAL A 85 5.53 -5.67 -2.32
C VAL A 85 4.40 -6.69 -2.45
N GLU A 86 3.49 -6.66 -1.49
CA GLU A 86 2.38 -7.61 -1.45
C GLU A 86 1.26 -7.24 -2.43
N ASP A 87 0.94 -5.95 -2.49
CA ASP A 87 0.02 -5.37 -3.46
C ASP A 87 0.43 -3.90 -3.73
N SER A 88 -0.27 -3.22 -4.63
CA SER A 88 0.02 -1.85 -5.05
C SER A 88 0.12 -0.82 -3.90
N LYS A 89 -0.42 -1.11 -2.72
CA LYS A 89 -0.41 -0.22 -1.55
C LYS A 89 0.17 -0.86 -0.30
N THR A 90 0.33 -2.18 -0.26
CA THR A 90 0.76 -2.91 0.95
C THR A 90 2.19 -3.44 0.80
N LEU A 91 3.04 -3.08 1.76
CA LEU A 91 4.42 -3.53 1.85
C LEU A 91 4.62 -4.39 3.11
N VAL A 92 5.46 -5.41 3.02
CA VAL A 92 5.93 -6.20 4.16
C VAL A 92 7.41 -5.93 4.33
N ILE A 93 7.76 -5.21 5.39
CA ILE A 93 9.12 -4.86 5.77
C ILE A 93 9.64 -6.03 6.62
N GLN A 94 10.54 -6.83 6.05
CA GLN A 94 11.02 -8.03 6.74
C GLN A 94 11.98 -7.68 7.87
N LYS A 95 11.98 -8.48 8.96
CA LYS A 95 12.95 -8.37 10.06
C LYS A 95 13.13 -6.93 10.55
N PHE A 96 12.03 -6.27 10.89
CA PHE A 96 12.02 -4.85 11.21
C PHE A 96 12.67 -4.58 12.58
N SER A 97 13.78 -3.84 12.60
CA SER A 97 14.51 -3.43 13.81
C SER A 97 14.55 -1.92 13.94
N LEU A 98 14.18 -1.41 15.12
CA LEU A 98 14.24 0.00 15.47
C LEU A 98 14.10 0.20 16.99
N GLU A 99 15.02 0.95 17.60
CA GLU A 99 14.92 1.46 18.97
C GLU A 99 14.01 2.68 19.03
N ALA A 100 12.75 2.54 18.62
CA ALA A 100 11.85 3.68 18.44
C ALA A 100 11.49 4.37 19.77
N ASN A 101 11.61 3.67 20.90
CA ASN A 101 11.50 4.25 22.24
C ASN A 101 12.56 5.32 22.56
N LYS A 102 13.63 5.41 21.77
CA LYS A 102 14.66 6.45 21.86
C LYS A 102 14.54 7.50 20.74
N ALA A 103 13.77 7.23 19.70
CA ALA A 103 13.56 8.14 18.59
C ALA A 103 12.45 9.15 18.95
N PRO A 104 12.63 10.46 18.72
CA PRO A 104 11.64 11.46 19.11
C PRO A 104 10.29 11.30 18.40
N ASP A 105 10.33 11.07 17.09
CA ASP A 105 9.13 11.05 16.24
C ASP A 105 9.34 10.21 14.97
N ALA A 106 9.50 8.89 15.15
CA ALA A 106 9.83 7.96 14.07
C ALA A 106 8.59 7.48 13.30
N TRP A 107 8.70 7.39 11.98
CA TRP A 107 7.63 6.94 11.08
C TRP A 107 8.17 6.03 9.99
N ILE A 108 7.31 5.12 9.51
CA ILE A 108 7.48 4.53 8.18
C ILE A 108 7.00 5.57 7.16
N PHE A 109 7.85 5.94 6.22
CA PHE A 109 7.62 7.09 5.35
C PHE A 109 7.91 6.75 3.89
N ALA A 110 7.11 7.25 2.97
CA ALA A 110 7.30 7.00 1.55
C ALA A 110 6.95 8.24 0.72
N GLY A 111 7.67 8.46 -0.37
CA GLY A 111 7.51 9.66 -1.18
C GLY A 111 8.22 9.56 -2.50
N LYS A 112 8.43 10.71 -3.13
CA LYS A 112 9.11 10.82 -4.42
C LYS A 112 10.21 11.87 -4.37
N GLY A 113 11.39 11.55 -4.88
CA GLY A 113 12.56 12.43 -4.91
C GLY A 113 13.33 12.41 -3.60
N ASP A 114 13.81 13.58 -3.16
CA ASP A 114 14.57 13.69 -1.91
C ASP A 114 13.71 13.25 -0.71
N VAL A 115 14.29 12.51 0.24
CA VAL A 115 13.60 12.13 1.48
C VAL A 115 13.49 13.35 2.40
N ARG A 116 12.32 13.99 2.41
CA ARG A 116 12.00 15.14 3.25
C ARG A 116 10.54 15.13 3.69
N GLN A 117 10.24 15.87 4.75
CA GLN A 117 8.90 16.05 5.29
C GLN A 117 7.89 16.52 4.22
N SER A 118 8.35 17.35 3.27
CA SER A 118 7.54 17.94 2.20
C SER A 118 7.28 17.02 0.99
N THR A 119 8.05 15.95 0.82
CA THR A 119 8.04 15.10 -0.38
C THR A 119 7.47 13.70 -0.13
N GLY A 120 7.20 13.35 1.12
CA GLY A 120 6.64 12.06 1.50
C GLY A 120 5.42 12.15 2.41
N LYS A 121 4.89 10.97 2.73
CA LYS A 121 3.73 10.77 3.58
C LYS A 121 3.96 9.61 4.53
N LYS A 122 3.40 9.73 5.74
CA LYS A 122 3.39 8.68 6.78
C LYS A 122 2.57 7.48 6.30
N ALA A 123 3.17 6.30 6.30
CA ALA A 123 2.50 5.03 5.98
C ALA A 123 1.84 4.45 7.23
N MET A 124 0.67 3.80 7.07
CA MET A 124 -0.06 3.20 8.18
C MET A 124 0.46 1.80 8.50
N VAL A 125 0.74 1.52 9.77
CA VAL A 125 1.09 0.18 10.23
C VAL A 125 -0.17 -0.66 10.39
N ILE A 126 -0.28 -1.74 9.62
CA ILE A 126 -1.47 -2.60 9.60
C ILE A 126 -1.54 -3.39 10.91
N GLY A 127 -2.73 -3.43 11.52
CA GLY A 127 -2.96 -4.07 12.82
C GLY A 127 -2.66 -3.16 14.02
N ARG A 128 -2.08 -1.97 13.79
CA ARG A 128 -1.83 -0.96 14.83
C ARG A 128 -2.59 0.34 14.57
N ASP A 129 -2.48 0.86 13.34
CA ASP A 129 -3.04 2.14 12.97
C ASP A 129 -4.46 2.00 12.41
N SER A 130 -5.24 3.08 12.58
CA SER A 130 -6.58 3.24 12.03
C SER A 130 -6.78 4.70 11.59
N LEU A 131 -7.88 5.00 10.89
CA LEU A 131 -8.19 6.36 10.46
C LEU A 131 -8.24 7.39 11.61
N ASN A 132 -8.55 6.94 12.82
CA ASN A 132 -8.68 7.81 14.00
C ASN A 132 -7.49 7.69 14.97
N LYS A 133 -6.52 6.82 14.68
CA LYS A 133 -5.36 6.55 15.54
C LYS A 133 -4.17 6.19 14.67
N HIS A 134 -3.29 7.15 14.44
CA HIS A 134 -2.06 6.96 13.69
C HIS A 134 -0.95 7.70 14.43
N CYS A 135 -0.04 6.93 15.02
CA CYS A 135 0.97 7.44 15.94
C CYS A 135 2.37 7.07 15.45
N SER A 136 3.35 7.88 15.86
CA SER A 136 4.76 7.56 15.65
C SER A 136 5.12 6.22 16.28
N LEU A 137 6.16 5.59 15.76
CA LEU A 137 6.74 4.38 16.31
C LEU A 137 7.34 4.75 17.68
N ARG A 138 6.78 4.21 18.77
CA ARG A 138 7.26 4.46 20.15
C ARG A 138 7.79 3.20 20.85
N GLU A 139 7.66 2.05 20.20
CA GLU A 139 8.00 0.74 20.76
C GLU A 139 9.38 0.27 20.30
N TYR A 140 9.99 -0.67 21.03
CA TYR A 140 11.20 -1.34 20.59
C TYR A 140 10.85 -2.47 19.60
N TYR A 141 11.45 -2.43 18.41
CA TYR A 141 11.32 -3.47 17.39
C TYR A 141 12.63 -4.25 17.31
N SER A 142 12.57 -5.57 17.58
CA SER A 142 13.76 -6.41 17.77
C SER A 142 14.39 -6.97 16.48
N GLY A 143 13.75 -6.83 15.33
CA GLY A 143 14.16 -7.51 14.09
C GLY A 143 13.66 -8.95 13.94
N GLU A 144 12.93 -9.49 14.92
CA GLU A 144 12.42 -10.88 14.88
C GLU A 144 11.12 -11.02 14.07
N ASN A 145 10.37 -9.92 13.92
CA ASN A 145 9.07 -9.91 13.25
C ASN A 145 9.09 -8.98 12.04
N ASP A 146 8.19 -9.25 11.10
CA ASP A 146 7.94 -8.40 9.95
C ASP A 146 6.94 -7.30 10.30
N LEU A 147 7.12 -6.12 9.70
CA LEU A 147 6.17 -5.02 9.82
C LEU A 147 5.40 -4.86 8.51
N ARG A 148 4.08 -5.03 8.56
CA ARG A 148 3.21 -4.86 7.39
C ARG A 148 2.63 -3.44 7.40
N VAL A 149 2.82 -2.70 6.32
CA VAL A 149 2.42 -1.29 6.22
C VAL A 149 1.61 -1.02 4.97
N ARG A 150 0.79 0.03 5.04
CA ARG A 150 0.02 0.54 3.92
C ARG A 150 0.47 1.94 3.56
N LEU A 151 0.81 2.14 2.29
CA LEU A 151 1.08 3.46 1.73
C LEU A 151 -0.12 4.39 1.95
N ALA A 152 0.17 5.67 2.11
CA ALA A 152 -0.81 6.67 2.45
C ALA A 152 -1.91 6.80 1.36
N PRO A 153 -3.11 7.32 1.71
CA PRO A 153 -4.09 7.75 0.72
C PRO A 153 -3.45 8.59 -0.41
N GLY A 154 -3.80 8.24 -1.65
CA GLY A 154 -3.23 8.87 -2.85
C GLY A 154 -1.83 8.40 -3.25
N GLN A 155 -1.21 7.45 -2.54
CA GLN A 155 0.04 6.79 -2.95
C GLN A 155 -0.19 5.32 -3.29
N ASP A 156 0.48 4.84 -4.33
CA ASP A 156 0.73 3.44 -4.62
C ASP A 156 2.23 3.24 -4.93
N ILE A 157 2.65 1.98 -5.07
CA ILE A 157 4.05 1.60 -5.21
C ILE A 157 4.72 2.15 -6.48
N TYR A 158 3.94 2.55 -7.49
CA TYR A 158 4.44 3.14 -8.73
C TYR A 158 4.52 4.67 -8.67
N GLN A 159 3.97 5.28 -7.61
CA GLN A 159 3.97 6.72 -7.39
C GLN A 159 5.05 7.19 -6.41
N VAL A 160 5.69 6.25 -5.72
CA VAL A 160 6.79 6.51 -4.77
C VAL A 160 8.09 5.91 -5.30
N ASP A 161 9.22 6.52 -4.95
CA ASP A 161 10.56 6.03 -5.31
C ASP A 161 11.47 5.77 -4.10
N TYR A 162 10.94 5.94 -2.88
CA TYR A 162 11.63 5.53 -1.66
C TYR A 162 10.67 5.01 -0.59
N LEU A 163 11.23 4.18 0.30
CA LEU A 163 10.68 3.83 1.61
C LEU A 163 11.74 4.11 2.67
N SER A 164 11.40 4.90 3.67
CA SER A 164 12.31 5.44 4.67
C SER A 164 11.82 5.16 6.10
N LEU A 165 12.78 5.04 7.01
CA LEU A 165 12.57 5.30 8.43
C LEU A 165 12.91 6.76 8.70
N PHE A 166 11.90 7.53 9.08
CA PHE A 166 11.98 8.98 9.04
C PHE A 166 11.60 9.61 10.38
N CYS A 167 12.39 10.56 10.86
CA CYS A 167 12.01 11.41 11.98
C CYS A 167 11.26 12.64 11.47
N TYR A 168 9.95 12.65 11.69
CA TYR A 168 9.09 13.68 11.10
C TYR A 168 9.29 15.04 11.78
N GLN A 169 9.36 15.08 13.12
CA GLN A 169 9.62 16.31 13.89
C GLN A 169 10.90 17.07 13.47
N TYR A 170 11.96 16.37 13.06
CA TYR A 170 13.26 16.99 12.77
C TYR A 170 13.65 16.97 11.29
N ASP A 171 12.78 16.47 10.41
CA ASP A 171 13.05 16.32 8.97
C ASP A 171 14.34 15.51 8.70
N VAL A 172 14.54 14.41 9.45
CA VAL A 172 15.74 13.57 9.37
C VAL A 172 15.39 12.19 8.84
N ASP A 173 16.04 11.79 7.75
CA ASP A 173 16.05 10.41 7.28
C ASP A 173 17.00 9.56 8.14
N PHE A 174 16.46 8.58 8.85
CA PHE A 174 17.30 7.59 9.54
C PHE A 174 17.90 6.59 8.56
N GLY A 175 17.31 6.44 7.38
CA GLY A 175 17.77 5.56 6.32
C GLY A 175 16.60 5.21 5.41
N HIS A 176 16.90 4.96 4.14
CA HIS A 176 15.90 4.60 3.15
C HIS A 176 16.39 3.55 2.15
N VAL A 177 15.45 2.96 1.44
CA VAL A 177 15.69 2.23 0.21
C VAL A 177 15.05 2.99 -0.95
N SER A 178 15.82 3.26 -1.99
CA SER A 178 15.31 3.83 -3.24
C SER A 178 14.91 2.72 -4.20
N PHE A 179 13.87 2.94 -4.99
CA PHE A 179 13.40 2.00 -6.00
C PHE A 179 12.60 2.72 -7.08
N GLN A 180 12.40 2.06 -8.21
CA GLN A 180 11.47 2.52 -9.23
C GLN A 180 10.84 1.29 -9.86
N LEU A 181 9.51 1.16 -9.75
CA LEU A 181 8.78 0.08 -10.39
C LEU A 181 8.02 0.61 -11.60
N ASP A 182 7.97 -0.20 -12.65
CA ASP A 182 7.13 0.04 -13.82
C ASP A 182 5.96 -0.95 -13.84
N PRO A 183 4.69 -0.52 -14.01
CA PRO A 183 3.54 -1.42 -14.01
C PRO A 183 3.56 -2.50 -15.11
N LYS A 184 4.27 -2.28 -16.21
CA LYS A 184 4.43 -3.25 -17.30
C LYS A 184 5.52 -4.27 -16.99
N GLU A 185 6.60 -3.85 -16.34
CA GLU A 185 7.73 -4.73 -16.00
C GLU A 185 7.51 -5.46 -14.66
N ASN A 186 6.85 -4.80 -13.71
CA ASN A 186 6.59 -5.27 -12.35
C ASN A 186 5.08 -5.25 -12.08
N PRO A 187 4.28 -6.15 -12.68
CA PRO A 187 2.84 -6.19 -12.46
C PRO A 187 2.53 -6.75 -11.05
N VAL A 188 2.36 -5.86 -10.07
CA VAL A 188 2.02 -6.24 -8.70
C VAL A 188 0.50 -6.35 -8.53
N PRO A 189 -0.01 -7.14 -7.57
CA PRO A 189 -1.43 -7.25 -7.31
C PRO A 189 -2.05 -5.88 -7.00
N ALA A 190 -3.25 -5.62 -7.51
CA ALA A 190 -3.98 -4.41 -7.14
C ALA A 190 -4.47 -4.50 -5.69
N PHE A 191 -4.45 -3.38 -4.97
CA PHE A 191 -4.95 -3.29 -3.59
C PHE A 191 -6.46 -3.54 -3.54
N ILE A 192 -6.87 -4.54 -2.77
CA ILE A 192 -8.27 -4.84 -2.47
C ILE A 192 -8.56 -4.29 -1.07
N PRO A 193 -9.41 -3.27 -0.94
CA PRO A 193 -9.85 -2.81 0.39
C PRO A 193 -10.61 -3.93 1.09
N GLU A 194 -10.50 -3.98 2.42
CA GLU A 194 -11.31 -4.88 3.21
C GLU A 194 -12.79 -4.63 2.93
N LEU A 195 -13.55 -5.72 2.74
CA LEU A 195 -14.98 -5.61 2.52
C LEU A 195 -15.58 -4.99 3.79
N ALA A 196 -16.05 -3.75 3.67
CA ALA A 196 -16.82 -3.12 4.73
C ALA A 196 -18.05 -4.02 4.97
N ASN A 197 -18.08 -4.72 6.10
CA ASN A 197 -19.27 -5.44 6.54
C ASN A 197 -20.38 -4.41 6.79
N THR A 198 -21.20 -4.20 5.75
CA THR A 198 -22.59 -3.74 5.70
C THR A 198 -23.10 -2.80 6.82
N ILE A 199 -23.41 -1.56 6.42
CA ILE A 199 -24.33 -0.57 7.03
C ILE A 199 -23.78 0.19 8.26
N THR A 200 -23.06 1.28 7.98
CA THR A 200 -23.50 2.65 8.27
C THR A 200 -22.62 3.55 7.43
N ALA A 201 -23.04 3.82 6.19
CA ALA A 201 -22.53 4.96 5.45
C ALA A 201 -23.07 6.22 6.15
N ASN A 202 -22.48 6.56 7.29
CA ASN A 202 -22.52 7.94 7.73
C ASN A 202 -21.74 8.72 6.68
N LYS A 203 -22.51 9.57 6.00
CA LYS A 203 -22.09 10.56 5.02
C LYS A 203 -21.06 11.48 5.68
N GLY A 204 -19.81 11.06 5.66
CA GLY A 204 -18.64 11.87 5.89
C GLY A 204 -17.85 11.87 4.60
N ASP A 205 -17.71 13.04 4.01
CA ASP A 205 -17.00 13.24 2.75
C ASP A 205 -15.58 12.63 2.85
N PRO A 206 -15.14 11.80 1.89
CA PRO A 206 -13.79 11.22 1.90
C PRO A 206 -12.70 12.25 1.54
N GLU A 207 -13.01 13.54 1.63
CA GLU A 207 -12.21 14.65 1.15
C GLU A 207 -11.64 15.47 2.33
N LEU A 208 -10.97 14.82 3.29
CA LEU A 208 -10.06 15.44 4.26
C LEU A 208 -9.08 14.39 4.84
N LEU A 209 -8.25 13.77 3.99
CA LEU A 209 -7.13 12.92 4.42
C LEU A 209 -5.87 13.26 3.61
N GLU A 210 -5.49 14.54 3.61
CA GLU A 210 -4.16 14.95 3.17
C GLU A 210 -3.16 14.59 4.27
N ASN A 211 -2.50 13.46 4.07
CA ASN A 211 -1.68 12.80 5.08
C ASN A 211 -0.44 13.61 5.45
N ASN A 212 -0.39 14.04 6.71
CA ASN A 212 0.76 14.11 7.61
C ASN A 212 0.31 14.54 9.03
N ASP A 213 -0.88 15.14 9.14
CA ASP A 213 -1.47 15.68 10.38
C ASP A 213 -2.38 14.69 11.14
N LEU A 214 -2.38 13.40 10.76
CA LEU A 214 -3.21 12.37 11.38
C LEU A 214 -2.67 11.86 12.73
N GLU A 215 -2.06 12.73 13.54
CA GLU A 215 -1.83 12.42 14.96
C GLU A 215 -3.16 12.53 15.71
N GLY A 216 -4.08 11.60 15.42
CA GLY A 216 -5.22 11.33 16.33
C GLY A 216 -4.69 10.95 17.71
N SER A 217 -5.54 10.93 18.74
CA SER A 217 -5.14 10.72 20.15
C SER A 217 -4.10 9.59 20.34
N CYS A 218 -2.84 10.00 20.38
CA CYS A 218 -1.68 9.27 20.85
C CYS A 218 -1.36 9.72 22.29
#